data_AF-A0A9K3LSP8-F1
#
_entry.id   AF-A0A9K3LSP8-F1
#
_cell.length_a   1.000
_cell.length_b   1.000
_cell.length_c   1.000
_cell.angle_alpha   90.00
_cell.angle_beta   90.00
_cell.angle_gamma   90.00
#
_symmetry.space_group_name_H-M   'P 1'
#
loop_
_entity.id
_entity.type
_entity.pdbx_description
1 polymer ?
#
loop_
_entity_poly.entity_id
_entity_poly.type
_entity_poly.pdbx_seq_one_letter_code
_entity_poly.pdbx_strand_id
1 'polypeptide(L)'
;MDEPYRWSVFSSTVDGARPGDEVTFDVSINPPSYAPEGLHTFNLDVFDDNDIAYGLNIRAEITIQCTVPPTPCDSATASPSVIWPVDHKMVPVGIETTEPATIAILAIEQNEPVDDKGDGKTSPDGQILEDGRALVRAERSGLGTEGRTYRIKFEASSGTDKCEGTVSVCVPHDRSRPCSDNGRDFIDSTAVVLNRNLRSNHKKDGNVI
;
A
#
# COMPACT_ATOMS: atom_id res chain seq x y z
N MET A 1 -0.53 32.11 13.96
CA MET A 1 -1.41 33.17 13.44
C MET A 1 -1.80 32.68 12.06
N ASP A 2 -3.02 32.19 11.92
CA ASP A 2 -3.52 31.71 10.63
C ASP A 2 -3.77 32.94 9.75
N GLU A 3 -3.03 33.05 8.64
CA GLU A 3 -3.35 34.05 7.64
C GLU A 3 -4.75 33.75 7.08
N PRO A 4 -5.62 34.76 6.90
CA PRO A 4 -6.95 34.51 6.34
C PRO A 4 -6.81 33.95 4.92
N TYR A 5 -7.43 32.81 4.66
CA TYR A 5 -7.48 32.18 3.35
C TYR A 5 -7.96 33.20 2.30
N ARG A 6 -7.07 33.57 1.38
CA ARG A 6 -7.40 34.52 0.31
C ARG A 6 -7.80 33.76 -0.95
N TRP A 7 -9.10 33.79 -1.23
CA TRP A 7 -9.64 33.41 -2.54
C TRP A 7 -9.43 34.56 -3.52
N SER A 8 -9.06 34.23 -4.75
CA SER A 8 -9.06 35.20 -5.85
C SER A 8 -10.31 34.99 -6.68
N VAL A 9 -11.13 36.03 -6.78
CA VAL A 9 -12.35 36.07 -7.60
C VAL A 9 -12.16 37.15 -8.64
N PHE A 10 -12.31 36.80 -9.92
CA PHE A 10 -12.27 37.74 -11.03
C PHE A 10 -13.67 37.83 -11.65
N SER A 11 -14.13 39.06 -11.87
CA SER A 11 -15.34 39.36 -12.62
C SER A 11 -14.99 40.08 -13.92
N SER A 12 -15.88 39.98 -14.92
CA SER A 12 -15.81 40.72 -16.18
C SER A 12 -17.03 41.62 -16.34
N THR A 13 -16.85 42.77 -16.97
CA THR A 13 -17.95 43.64 -17.41
C THR A 13 -18.28 43.35 -18.87
N VAL A 14 -19.57 43.34 -19.22
CA VAL A 14 -20.03 43.28 -20.62
C VAL A 14 -20.66 44.62 -20.98
N ASP A 15 -19.98 45.39 -21.82
CA ASP A 15 -20.46 46.70 -22.24
C ASP A 15 -21.52 46.60 -23.36
N GLY A 16 -22.56 47.43 -23.27
CA GLY A 16 -23.51 47.65 -24.37
C GLY A 16 -24.65 46.65 -24.50
N ALA A 17 -24.88 45.80 -23.49
CA ALA A 17 -26.04 44.91 -23.43
C ALA A 17 -27.36 45.70 -23.41
N ARG A 18 -28.36 45.24 -24.18
CA ARG A 18 -29.69 45.86 -24.29
C ARG A 18 -30.77 44.96 -23.68
N PRO A 19 -31.96 45.53 -23.37
CA PRO A 19 -33.08 44.73 -22.91
C PRO A 19 -33.42 43.60 -23.90
N GLY A 20 -33.34 42.36 -23.44
CA GLY A 20 -33.62 41.16 -24.24
C GLY A 20 -32.38 40.45 -24.81
N ASP A 21 -31.19 41.01 -24.63
CA ASP A 21 -29.94 40.35 -25.01
C ASP A 21 -29.63 39.21 -24.03
N GLU A 22 -29.09 38.10 -24.56
CA GLU A 22 -28.46 37.06 -23.75
C GLU A 22 -27.01 37.46 -23.51
N VAL A 23 -26.62 37.57 -22.24
CA VAL A 23 -25.27 37.98 -21.82
C VAL A 23 -24.58 36.82 -21.11
N THR A 24 -23.40 36.45 -21.59
CA THR A 24 -22.54 35.43 -20.99
C THR A 24 -21.29 36.07 -20.40
N PHE A 25 -20.91 35.64 -19.21
CA PHE A 25 -19.66 36.05 -18.55
C PHE A 25 -18.97 34.84 -17.93
N ASP A 26 -17.63 34.88 -17.88
CA ASP A 26 -16.82 33.85 -17.24
C ASP A 26 -16.49 34.28 -15.81
N VAL A 27 -16.63 33.34 -14.86
CA VAL A 27 -16.18 33.52 -13.47
C VAL A 27 -15.08 32.52 -13.18
N SER A 28 -13.92 32.99 -12.74
CA SER A 28 -12.82 32.15 -12.28
C SER A 28 -12.64 32.30 -10.77
N ILE A 29 -12.75 31.17 -10.07
CA ILE A 29 -12.52 31.06 -8.62
C ILE A 29 -11.39 30.07 -8.42
N ASN A 30 -10.27 30.53 -7.85
CA ASN A 30 -9.10 29.69 -7.62
C ASN A 30 -8.91 29.43 -6.12
N PRO A 31 -8.98 28.15 -5.67
CA PRO A 31 -8.74 27.81 -4.26
C PRO A 31 -7.27 28.01 -3.88
N PRO A 32 -6.97 28.48 -2.65
CA PRO A 32 -5.62 28.44 -2.13
C PRO A 32 -5.16 26.99 -1.91
N SER A 33 -3.84 26.76 -1.93
CA SER A 33 -3.23 25.43 -1.74
C SER A 33 -3.54 24.79 -0.37
N TYR A 34 -4.05 25.57 0.58
CA TYR A 34 -4.42 25.16 1.93
C TYR A 34 -5.89 25.42 2.25
N ALA A 35 -6.73 25.54 1.22
CA ALA A 35 -8.16 25.73 1.44
C ALA A 35 -8.72 24.56 2.27
N PRO A 36 -9.51 24.82 3.34
CA PRO A 36 -10.09 23.76 4.13
C PRO A 36 -10.96 22.82 3.29
N GLU A 37 -10.96 21.55 3.62
CA GLU A 37 -11.90 20.59 3.04
C GLU A 37 -13.36 21.00 3.33
N GLY A 38 -14.25 20.66 2.40
CA GLY A 38 -15.68 20.88 2.52
C GLY A 38 -16.25 21.74 1.40
N LEU A 39 -17.53 22.11 1.60
CA LEU A 39 -18.29 22.92 0.67
C LEU A 39 -18.02 24.41 0.91
N HIS A 40 -17.57 25.10 -0.13
CA HIS A 40 -17.41 26.56 -0.16
C HIS A 40 -18.47 27.15 -1.08
N THR A 41 -19.24 28.09 -0.57
CA THR A 41 -20.34 28.73 -1.31
C THR A 41 -20.00 30.20 -1.58
N PHE A 42 -20.13 30.59 -2.84
CA PHE A 42 -19.95 31.97 -3.29
C PHE A 42 -21.27 32.50 -3.82
N ASN A 43 -21.67 33.69 -3.37
CA ASN A 43 -22.80 34.39 -3.97
C ASN A 43 -22.29 35.17 -5.18
N LEU A 44 -23.02 35.09 -6.29
CA LEU A 44 -22.74 35.86 -7.50
C LEU A 44 -23.87 36.88 -7.66
N ASP A 45 -23.51 38.14 -7.58
CA ASP A 45 -24.42 39.26 -7.82
C ASP A 45 -24.03 39.95 -9.13
N VAL A 46 -25.00 40.16 -10.01
CA VAL A 46 -24.81 40.89 -11.28
C VAL A 46 -25.48 42.25 -11.13
N PHE A 47 -24.79 43.32 -11.53
CA PHE A 47 -25.33 44.68 -11.45
C PHE A 47 -25.33 45.32 -12.83
N ASP A 48 -26.28 46.21 -13.09
CA ASP A 48 -26.20 47.14 -14.21
C ASP A 48 -25.37 48.40 -13.87
N ASP A 49 -25.24 49.31 -14.83
CA ASP A 49 -24.52 50.58 -14.65
C ASP A 49 -25.17 51.53 -13.61
N ASN A 50 -26.39 51.23 -13.16
CA ASN A 50 -27.12 51.99 -12.14
C ASN A 50 -27.07 51.32 -10.76
N ASP A 51 -26.23 50.31 -10.57
CA ASP A 51 -26.10 49.53 -9.32
C ASP A 51 -27.38 48.76 -8.97
N ILE A 52 -28.20 48.43 -9.97
CA ILE A 52 -29.39 47.59 -9.80
C ILE A 52 -28.96 46.13 -9.94
N ALA A 53 -29.23 45.33 -8.90
CA ALA A 53 -28.93 43.90 -8.91
C ALA A 53 -29.91 43.11 -9.80
N TYR A 54 -29.35 42.33 -10.71
CA TYR A 54 -30.01 41.33 -11.54
C TYR A 54 -29.56 39.92 -11.08
N GLY A 55 -30.49 38.95 -11.09
CA GLY A 55 -30.13 37.57 -10.72
C GLY A 55 -29.82 37.40 -9.23
N LEU A 56 -30.75 37.79 -8.36
CA LEU A 56 -30.61 37.56 -6.92
C LEU A 56 -30.56 36.05 -6.62
N ASN A 57 -29.57 35.63 -5.82
CA ASN A 57 -29.33 34.25 -5.35
C ASN A 57 -28.64 33.30 -6.34
N ILE A 58 -27.83 33.78 -7.28
CA ILE A 58 -26.93 32.89 -8.03
C ILE A 58 -25.82 32.41 -7.08
N ARG A 59 -25.57 31.09 -7.06
CA ARG A 59 -24.55 30.46 -6.22
C ARG A 59 -23.56 29.67 -7.06
N ALA A 60 -22.28 29.81 -6.73
CA ALA A 60 -21.25 28.87 -7.14
C ALA A 60 -20.84 28.03 -5.92
N GLU A 61 -20.76 26.73 -6.12
CA GLU A 61 -20.38 25.76 -5.10
C GLU A 61 -19.07 25.09 -5.51
N ILE A 62 -18.07 25.17 -4.63
CA ILE A 62 -16.78 24.52 -4.81
C ILE A 62 -16.59 23.56 -3.66
N THR A 63 -16.50 22.28 -3.98
CA THR A 63 -16.18 21.24 -3.00
C THR A 63 -14.69 20.96 -3.04
N ILE A 64 -14.01 21.19 -1.93
CA ILE A 64 -12.60 20.84 -1.76
C ILE A 64 -12.55 19.52 -1.01
N GLN A 65 -11.90 18.53 -1.61
CA GLN A 65 -11.68 17.21 -0.99
C GLN A 65 -10.18 17.00 -0.86
N CYS A 66 -9.73 16.57 0.32
CA CYS A 66 -8.41 15.97 0.44
C CYS A 66 -8.52 14.52 0.00
N THR A 67 -7.91 14.22 -1.13
CA THR A 67 -7.63 12.84 -1.49
C THR A 67 -6.27 12.49 -0.92
N VAL A 68 -6.22 11.98 0.31
CA VAL A 68 -5.03 11.26 0.75
C VAL A 68 -4.93 10.03 -0.16
N PRO A 69 -3.88 9.88 -0.98
CA PRO A 69 -3.74 8.68 -1.79
C PRO A 69 -3.73 7.47 -0.84
N PRO A 70 -4.38 6.35 -1.21
CA PRO A 70 -4.34 5.14 -0.39
C PRO A 70 -2.88 4.77 -0.12
N THR A 71 -2.56 4.37 1.10
CA THR A 71 -1.17 4.04 1.42
C THR A 71 -0.76 2.81 0.60
N PRO A 72 0.51 2.69 0.15
CA PRO A 72 0.94 1.53 -0.62
C PRO A 72 0.67 0.19 0.10
N CYS A 73 0.57 0.21 1.43
CA CYS A 73 0.27 -0.97 2.23
C CYS A 73 -1.18 -1.46 2.08
N ASP A 74 -2.14 -0.57 1.80
CA ASP A 74 -3.56 -0.94 1.69
C ASP A 74 -3.85 -1.75 0.42
N SER A 75 -3.04 -1.59 -0.62
CA SER A 75 -3.17 -2.31 -1.89
C SER A 75 -2.13 -3.42 -2.09
N ALA A 76 -1.31 -3.69 -1.07
CA ALA A 76 -0.24 -4.66 -1.17
C ALA A 76 -0.76 -6.10 -1.30
N THR A 77 -0.22 -6.85 -2.25
CA THR A 77 -0.53 -8.27 -2.47
C THR A 77 0.74 -9.08 -2.68
N ALA A 78 0.74 -10.35 -2.25
CA ALA A 78 1.83 -11.27 -2.51
C ALA A 78 1.74 -11.84 -3.93
N SER A 79 2.88 -11.99 -4.60
CA SER A 79 2.99 -12.55 -5.95
C SER A 79 4.14 -13.57 -6.00
N PRO A 80 3.86 -14.89 -6.07
CA PRO A 80 2.52 -15.48 -6.04
C PRO A 80 1.90 -15.47 -4.63
N SER A 81 0.57 -15.36 -4.55
CA SER A 81 -0.19 -15.53 -3.29
C SER A 81 -0.56 -16.98 -2.99
N VAL A 82 -0.41 -17.89 -3.96
CA VAL A 82 -0.64 -19.33 -3.82
C VAL A 82 0.50 -20.10 -4.48
N ILE A 83 1.06 -21.07 -3.76
CA ILE A 83 2.19 -21.89 -4.22
C ILE A 83 1.76 -23.34 -4.38
N TRP A 84 1.95 -23.86 -5.59
CA TRP A 84 1.72 -25.25 -5.97
C TRP A 84 2.56 -25.58 -7.22
N PRO A 85 3.10 -26.80 -7.40
CA PRO A 85 2.99 -27.99 -6.53
C PRO A 85 3.86 -27.88 -5.28
N VAL A 86 3.64 -28.79 -4.34
CA VAL A 86 4.44 -28.84 -3.11
C VAL A 86 5.60 -29.79 -3.30
N ASP A 87 6.70 -29.20 -3.71
CA ASP A 87 7.93 -29.91 -4.10
C ASP A 87 9.13 -29.55 -3.20
N HIS A 88 8.87 -28.91 -2.06
CA HIS A 88 9.82 -28.55 -1.00
C HIS A 88 10.91 -27.56 -1.45
N LYS A 89 10.76 -26.93 -2.62
CA LYS A 89 11.69 -25.91 -3.12
C LYS A 89 11.38 -24.55 -2.53
N MET A 90 12.39 -23.68 -2.47
CA MET A 90 12.19 -22.27 -2.16
C MET A 90 11.60 -21.56 -3.37
N VAL A 91 10.54 -20.78 -3.15
CA VAL A 91 9.83 -20.01 -4.16
C VAL A 91 9.98 -18.52 -3.82
N PRO A 92 10.47 -17.69 -4.76
CA PRO A 92 10.53 -16.25 -4.54
C PRO A 92 9.12 -15.65 -4.47
N VAL A 93 8.91 -14.73 -3.54
CA VAL A 93 7.66 -13.99 -3.38
C VAL A 93 7.95 -12.50 -3.45
N GLY A 94 7.30 -11.82 -4.40
CA GLY A 94 7.25 -10.37 -4.47
C GLY A 94 6.05 -9.80 -3.71
N ILE A 95 6.14 -8.52 -3.37
CA ILE A 95 5.01 -7.73 -2.89
C ILE A 95 4.71 -6.68 -3.94
N GLU A 96 3.50 -6.71 -4.46
CA GLU A 96 3.02 -5.80 -5.50
C GLU A 96 2.04 -4.81 -4.88
N THR A 97 2.18 -3.53 -5.22
CA THR A 97 1.31 -2.42 -4.79
C THR A 97 0.75 -1.73 -6.03
N THR A 98 -0.43 -1.11 -5.92
CA THR A 98 -1.02 -0.36 -7.06
C THR A 98 -0.25 0.91 -7.39
N GLU A 99 0.24 1.59 -6.35
CA GLU A 99 1.10 2.77 -6.48
C GLU A 99 2.58 2.39 -6.30
N PRO A 100 3.52 3.05 -6.99
CA PRO A 100 4.95 2.75 -6.86
C PRO A 100 5.45 2.92 -5.42
N ALA A 101 6.06 1.87 -4.87
CA ALA A 101 6.71 1.90 -3.56
C ALA A 101 7.98 1.06 -3.54
N THR A 102 8.94 1.47 -2.71
CA THR A 102 10.07 0.62 -2.34
C THR A 102 9.64 -0.30 -1.21
N ILE A 103 9.82 -1.60 -1.39
CA ILE A 103 9.44 -2.62 -0.40
C ILE A 103 10.68 -3.16 0.32
N ALA A 104 10.65 -3.18 1.64
CA ALA A 104 11.61 -3.87 2.48
C ALA A 104 10.93 -4.99 3.27
N ILE A 105 11.40 -6.23 3.13
CA ILE A 105 10.88 -7.37 3.87
C ILE A 105 11.45 -7.35 5.29
N LEU A 106 10.57 -7.41 6.28
CA LEU A 106 10.92 -7.32 7.70
C LEU A 106 10.99 -8.71 8.35
N ALA A 107 9.99 -9.55 8.09
CA ALA A 107 9.90 -10.89 8.67
C ALA A 107 9.02 -11.81 7.81
N ILE A 108 9.26 -13.11 7.94
CA ILE A 108 8.44 -14.17 7.35
C ILE A 108 8.01 -15.12 8.47
N GLU A 109 6.72 -15.16 8.75
CA GLU A 109 6.13 -16.03 9.76
C GLU A 109 5.27 -17.12 9.11
N GLN A 110 5.05 -18.24 9.79
CA GLN A 110 4.19 -19.32 9.31
C GLN A 110 3.30 -19.90 10.42
N ASN A 111 2.16 -20.49 10.04
CA ASN A 111 1.17 -21.05 10.98
C ASN A 111 1.32 -22.56 11.26
N GLU A 112 2.44 -23.17 10.83
CA GLU A 112 2.81 -24.55 11.12
C GLU A 112 4.18 -24.60 11.82
N PRO A 113 4.44 -25.55 12.72
CA PRO A 113 5.77 -25.71 13.32
C PRO A 113 6.87 -25.85 12.25
N VAL A 114 8.05 -25.29 12.52
CA VAL A 114 9.22 -25.32 11.61
C VAL A 114 9.80 -26.73 11.43
N ASP A 115 9.62 -27.61 12.41
CA ASP A 115 10.01 -29.02 12.37
C ASP A 115 8.88 -29.88 12.97
N ASP A 116 7.84 -30.18 12.20
CA ASP A 116 6.75 -31.10 12.59
C ASP A 116 6.95 -32.51 12.02
N LYS A 117 6.36 -33.53 12.64
CA LYS A 117 6.41 -34.89 12.08
C LYS A 117 5.68 -34.92 10.73
N GLY A 118 6.42 -35.14 9.65
CA GLY A 118 5.88 -35.33 8.30
C GLY A 118 6.08 -34.16 7.35
N ASP A 119 6.88 -33.17 7.74
CA ASP A 119 7.24 -31.99 6.95
C ASP A 119 8.47 -32.22 6.03
N GLY A 120 9.28 -33.24 6.29
CA GLY A 120 10.51 -33.52 5.55
C GLY A 120 11.79 -33.00 6.21
N LYS A 121 11.68 -32.40 7.42
CA LYS A 121 12.79 -31.82 8.21
C LYS A 121 13.60 -30.78 7.45
N THR A 122 12.92 -29.91 6.71
CA THR A 122 13.53 -28.94 5.80
C THR A 122 13.44 -27.50 6.32
N SER A 123 13.96 -27.25 7.52
CA SER A 123 14.13 -25.89 8.05
C SER A 123 15.37 -25.17 7.46
N PRO A 124 15.36 -23.84 7.28
CA PRO A 124 14.27 -22.89 7.50
C PRO A 124 13.31 -22.79 6.31
N ASP A 125 12.07 -22.38 6.59
CA ASP A 125 10.97 -22.33 5.62
C ASP A 125 10.72 -20.94 5.01
N GLY A 126 11.25 -19.90 5.65
CA GLY A 126 11.29 -18.53 5.13
C GLY A 126 12.74 -18.04 5.03
N GLN A 127 13.07 -17.34 3.94
CA GLN A 127 14.39 -16.72 3.76
C GLN A 127 14.26 -15.30 3.26
N ILE A 128 15.06 -14.40 3.85
CA ILE A 128 15.29 -13.06 3.31
C ILE A 128 16.71 -13.05 2.77
N LEU A 129 16.85 -12.83 1.47
CA LEU A 129 18.16 -12.72 0.82
C LEU A 129 18.81 -11.36 1.10
N GLU A 130 20.12 -11.26 0.89
CA GLU A 130 20.85 -9.99 1.05
C GLU A 130 20.32 -8.85 0.17
N ASP A 131 19.71 -9.20 -0.97
CA ASP A 131 19.09 -8.24 -1.88
C ASP A 131 17.64 -7.88 -1.50
N GLY A 132 17.16 -8.34 -0.34
CA GLY A 132 15.84 -8.02 0.21
C GLY A 132 14.71 -8.89 -0.31
N ARG A 133 14.97 -9.87 -1.19
CA ARG A 133 13.92 -10.77 -1.70
C ARG A 133 13.48 -11.78 -0.64
N ALA A 134 12.17 -11.95 -0.50
CA ALA A 134 11.56 -13.01 0.29
C ALA A 134 11.48 -14.31 -0.52
N LEU A 135 11.86 -15.42 0.10
CA LEU A 135 11.58 -16.77 -0.39
C LEU A 135 10.83 -17.53 0.69
N VAL A 136 9.82 -18.29 0.28
CA VAL A 136 9.12 -19.23 1.15
C VAL A 136 9.18 -20.63 0.55
N ARG A 137 9.16 -21.66 1.38
CA ARG A 137 9.19 -23.03 0.90
C ARG A 137 7.83 -23.46 0.37
N ALA A 138 7.81 -24.13 -0.78
CA ALA A 138 6.67 -24.88 -1.26
C ALA A 138 6.53 -26.16 -0.41
N GLU A 139 6.13 -26.02 0.85
CA GLU A 139 5.96 -27.09 1.82
C GLU A 139 4.74 -26.82 2.73
N ARG A 140 4.14 -27.90 3.21
CA ARG A 140 3.13 -27.91 4.29
C ARG A 140 3.11 -29.29 4.93
N SER A 141 2.59 -29.39 6.14
CA SER A 141 2.31 -30.66 6.80
C SER A 141 1.30 -31.50 6.01
N GLY A 142 1.59 -32.79 5.84
CA GLY A 142 0.64 -33.77 5.29
C GLY A 142 -0.40 -34.28 6.29
N LEU A 143 -0.34 -33.86 7.56
CA LEU A 143 -1.22 -34.34 8.63
C LEU A 143 -2.42 -33.41 8.90
N GLY A 144 -2.44 -32.20 8.32
CA GLY A 144 -3.53 -31.24 8.43
C GLY A 144 -4.25 -31.02 7.11
N THR A 145 -5.46 -30.47 7.14
CA THR A 145 -6.28 -30.19 5.92
C THR A 145 -6.19 -28.74 5.45
N GLU A 146 -5.50 -27.89 6.21
CA GLU A 146 -5.59 -26.44 6.08
C GLU A 146 -4.51 -25.82 5.19
N GLY A 147 -3.47 -26.60 4.87
CA GLY A 147 -2.27 -26.06 4.23
C GLY A 147 -1.46 -25.14 5.16
N ARG A 148 -0.36 -24.62 4.60
CA ARG A 148 0.54 -23.68 5.27
C ARG A 148 0.29 -22.27 4.77
N THR A 149 0.14 -21.33 5.69
CA THR A 149 0.09 -19.90 5.39
C THR A 149 1.36 -19.25 5.88
N TYR A 150 2.05 -18.54 4.99
CA TYR A 150 3.11 -17.60 5.33
C TYR A 150 2.53 -16.20 5.46
N ARG A 151 2.94 -15.46 6.47
CA ARG A 151 2.74 -14.01 6.60
C ARG A 151 4.06 -13.31 6.39
N ILE A 152 4.13 -12.47 5.37
CA ILE A 152 5.32 -11.68 5.04
C ILE A 152 5.06 -10.24 5.49
N LYS A 153 5.76 -9.83 6.54
CA LYS A 153 5.74 -8.45 7.05
C LYS A 153 6.69 -7.60 6.23
N PHE A 154 6.26 -6.40 5.86
CA PHE A 154 7.04 -5.50 5.03
C PHE A 154 6.85 -4.03 5.45
N GLU A 155 7.85 -3.21 5.15
CA GLU A 155 7.73 -1.75 5.10
C GLU A 155 7.63 -1.33 3.63
N ALA A 156 6.67 -0.48 3.30
CA ALA A 156 6.58 0.19 2.01
C ALA A 156 6.88 1.68 2.15
N SER A 157 7.66 2.23 1.23
CA SER A 157 7.96 3.67 1.17
C SER A 157 7.66 4.27 -0.20
N SER A 158 6.87 5.35 -0.20
CA SER A 158 6.56 6.19 -1.36
C SER A 158 7.55 7.37 -1.52
N GLY A 159 8.64 7.37 -0.75
CA GLY A 159 9.63 8.45 -0.72
C GLY A 159 9.43 9.41 0.46
N THR A 160 8.25 10.04 0.57
CA THR A 160 7.91 10.95 1.69
C THR A 160 7.33 10.21 2.88
N ASP A 161 6.56 9.16 2.62
CA ASP A 161 5.82 8.43 3.63
C ASP A 161 6.25 6.96 3.69
N LYS A 162 5.99 6.34 4.84
CA LYS A 162 6.25 4.94 5.12
C LYS A 162 5.05 4.31 5.82
N CYS A 163 4.78 3.06 5.51
CA CYS A 163 3.80 2.24 6.19
C CYS A 163 4.32 0.80 6.34
N GLU A 164 3.83 0.09 7.34
CA GLU A 164 4.06 -1.36 7.48
C GLU A 164 2.79 -2.12 7.10
N GLY A 165 2.98 -3.27 6.45
CA GLY A 165 1.89 -4.15 6.04
C GLY A 165 2.26 -5.61 6.20
N THR A 166 1.26 -6.48 5.97
CA THR A 166 1.47 -7.93 5.94
C THR A 166 0.69 -8.52 4.77
N VAL A 167 1.35 -9.33 3.97
CA VAL A 167 0.70 -10.13 2.91
C VAL A 167 0.76 -11.61 3.24
N SER A 168 -0.24 -12.37 2.77
CA SER A 168 -0.33 -13.82 2.99
C SER A 168 0.01 -14.60 1.74
N VAL A 169 0.75 -15.69 1.90
CA VAL A 169 1.05 -16.69 0.86
C VAL A 169 0.57 -18.05 1.33
N CYS A 170 -0.22 -18.73 0.50
CA CYS A 170 -0.82 -20.02 0.81
C CYS A 170 -0.13 -21.17 0.06
N VAL A 171 0.28 -22.20 0.78
CA VAL A 171 0.63 -23.52 0.24
C VAL A 171 -0.50 -24.49 0.60
N PRO A 172 -1.51 -24.67 -0.26
CA PRO A 172 -2.72 -25.38 0.10
C PRO A 172 -2.47 -26.89 0.23
N HIS A 173 -3.28 -27.55 1.06
CA HIS A 173 -3.30 -29.02 1.11
C HIS A 173 -3.93 -29.60 -0.16
N ASP A 174 -5.12 -29.09 -0.52
CA ASP A 174 -5.83 -29.45 -1.75
C ASP A 174 -5.84 -28.25 -2.71
N ARG A 175 -5.49 -28.45 -3.98
CA ARG A 175 -5.38 -27.37 -4.98
C ARG A 175 -6.64 -26.49 -5.12
N SER A 176 -7.82 -27.03 -4.81
CA SER A 176 -9.10 -26.32 -4.90
C SER A 176 -9.55 -25.67 -3.60
N ARG A 177 -8.78 -25.77 -2.51
CA ARG A 177 -9.13 -25.20 -1.20
C ARG A 177 -8.12 -24.14 -0.80
N PRO A 178 -8.57 -22.94 -0.39
CA PRO A 178 -7.67 -21.94 0.15
C PRO A 178 -7.10 -22.42 1.49
N CYS A 179 -5.96 -21.86 1.87
CA CYS A 179 -5.45 -22.08 3.21
C CYS A 179 -6.37 -21.42 4.23
N SER A 180 -6.54 -22.06 5.39
CA SER A 180 -7.23 -21.46 6.51
C SER A 180 -6.22 -21.08 7.61
N ASP A 181 -6.48 -19.94 8.24
CA ASP A 181 -5.64 -19.42 9.33
C ASP A 181 -5.90 -20.19 10.64
N ASN A 182 -7.12 -20.71 10.84
CA ASN A 182 -7.59 -21.45 12.02
C ASN A 182 -7.23 -20.83 13.39
N GLY A 183 -6.77 -19.58 13.44
CA GLY A 183 -6.35 -18.90 14.66
C GLY A 183 -5.11 -19.51 15.31
N ARG A 184 -4.25 -20.19 14.54
CA ARG A 184 -2.97 -20.71 15.04
C ARG A 184 -1.96 -19.56 15.17
N ASP A 185 -1.11 -19.64 16.19
CA ASP A 185 -0.02 -18.67 16.35
C ASP A 185 0.94 -18.76 15.16
N PHE A 186 1.31 -17.59 14.64
CA PHE A 186 2.34 -17.47 13.62
C PHE A 186 3.71 -17.44 14.31
N ILE A 187 4.59 -18.33 13.87
CA ILE A 187 5.97 -18.42 14.38
C ILE A 187 6.94 -17.87 13.34
N ASP A 188 7.99 -17.21 13.83
CA ASP A 188 9.04 -16.68 12.97
C ASP A 188 9.79 -17.84 12.28
N SER A 189 9.81 -17.79 10.95
CA SER A 189 10.47 -18.76 10.08
C SER A 189 11.67 -18.16 9.35
N THR A 190 12.02 -16.90 9.68
CA THR A 190 12.99 -16.10 8.94
C THR A 190 14.41 -16.60 9.15
N ALA A 191 15.06 -17.01 8.06
CA ALA A 191 16.52 -17.10 8.01
C ALA A 191 17.09 -16.01 7.09
N VAL A 192 17.97 -15.18 7.66
CA VAL A 192 18.75 -14.20 6.88
C VAL A 192 19.92 -14.93 6.26
N VAL A 193 19.93 -15.06 4.93
CA VAL A 193 21.02 -15.71 4.20
C VAL A 193 22.07 -14.66 3.85
N LEU A 194 23.15 -14.61 4.65
CA LEU A 194 24.35 -13.83 4.32
C LEU A 194 25.26 -14.67 3.40
N ASN A 195 25.78 -14.08 2.32
CA ASN A 195 26.80 -14.67 1.48
C ASN A 195 28.10 -14.81 2.28
N ARG A 196 28.24 -15.92 3.01
CA ARG A 196 29.49 -16.28 3.68
C ARG A 196 30.50 -16.82 2.65
N ASN A 197 31.06 -15.92 1.85
CA ASN A 197 32.33 -16.15 1.15
C ASN A 197 33.55 -15.78 2.01
N LEU A 198 33.42 -15.74 3.33
CA LEU A 198 34.56 -15.75 4.25
C LEU A 198 34.65 -17.11 4.95
N ARG A 199 35.29 -18.08 4.29
CA ARG A 199 35.85 -19.25 4.95
C ARG A 199 37.02 -18.78 5.82
N SER A 200 36.79 -18.57 7.12
CA SER A 200 37.87 -18.65 8.09
C SER A 200 38.29 -20.11 8.19
N ASN A 201 39.47 -20.42 7.66
CA ASN A 201 40.19 -21.66 7.94
C ASN A 201 40.48 -21.74 9.44
N HIS A 202 39.62 -22.39 10.22
CA HIS A 202 40.05 -22.98 11.48
C HIS A 202 40.49 -24.41 11.19
N LYS A 203 41.77 -24.52 10.84
CA LYS A 203 42.52 -25.77 10.82
C LYS A 203 42.41 -26.36 12.23
N LYS A 204 41.81 -27.54 12.32
CA LYS A 204 41.90 -28.38 13.52
C LYS A 204 43.36 -28.82 13.63
N ASP A 205 44.13 -28.14 14.47
CA ASP A 205 45.36 -28.73 14.96
C ASP A 205 44.97 -29.73 16.05
N GLY A 206 44.97 -31.00 15.65
CA GLY A 206 44.86 -32.11 16.56
C GLY A 206 46.14 -32.24 17.39
N ASN A 207 45.92 -32.39 18.70
CA ASN A 207 46.54 -33.33 19.64
C ASN A 207 48.08 -33.38 19.75
N VAL A 208 48.58 -33.48 20.99
CA VAL A 208 49.49 -34.54 21.50
C VAL A 208 50.06 -34.11 22.87
N ILE A 209 49.75 -34.93 23.89
CA ILE A 209 50.21 -35.04 25.31
C ILE A 209 50.11 -33.84 26.25
#